data_AF-A0A5B9PAT8-F1
#
_entry.id   AF-A0A5B9PAT8-F1
#
_cell.length_a   1.000
_cell.length_b   1.000
_cell.length_c   1.000
_cell.angle_alpha   90.00
_cell.angle_beta   90.00
_cell.angle_gamma   90.00
#
_symmetry.space_group_name_H-M   'P 1'
#
loop_
_entity.id
_entity.type
_entity.pdbx_description
1 polymer ?
#
loop_
_entity_poly.entity_id
_entity_poly.type
_entity_poly.pdbx_seq_one_letter_code
_entity_poly.pdbx_strand_id
1 'polypeptide(L)' 'MYSIGEKPGKGTYCCTNCNWKVTLDDDDDRLPPCGSCGKGQDTKYEKC' A
#
# COMPACT_ATOMS: atom_id res chain seq x y z
N MET A 1 6.78 -4.17 6.51
CA MET A 1 5.63 -4.52 5.65
C MET A 1 4.40 -3.89 6.27
N TYR A 2 3.63 -3.16 5.48
CA TYR A 2 2.46 -2.41 5.89
C TYR A 2 1.21 -3.05 5.31
N SER A 3 0.11 -2.95 6.03
CA SER A 3 -1.19 -3.51 5.66
C SER A 3 -2.11 -2.42 5.13
N ILE A 4 -3.17 -2.84 4.45
CA ILE A 4 -4.22 -1.93 4.03
C ILE A 4 -4.80 -1.17 5.24
N GLY A 5 -5.14 0.10 5.03
CA GLY A 5 -5.69 0.96 6.08
C GLY A 5 -4.66 1.56 7.05
N GLU A 6 -3.40 1.09 7.05
CA GLU A 6 -2.33 1.70 7.83
C GLU A 6 -1.87 3.03 7.20
N LYS A 7 -1.35 3.91 8.06
CA LYS A 7 -0.83 5.23 7.71
C LYS A 7 0.68 5.27 8.00
N PRO A 8 1.51 4.69 7.12
CA PRO A 8 2.96 4.65 7.31
C PRO A 8 3.66 6.00 7.06
N GLY A 9 2.88 7.04 6.70
CA GLY A 9 3.37 8.36 6.32
C GLY A 9 3.62 8.51 4.83
N LYS A 10 4.07 9.70 4.42
CA LYS A 10 4.37 10.00 3.02
C LYS A 10 5.47 9.09 2.47
N GLY A 11 5.25 8.56 1.28
CA GLY A 11 6.21 7.67 0.64
C GLY A 11 5.63 6.86 -0.50
N THR A 12 6.50 6.12 -1.19
CA THR A 12 6.08 5.16 -2.20
C THR A 12 6.07 3.76 -1.60
N TYR A 13 4.98 3.05 -1.82
CA TYR A 13 4.73 1.73 -1.26
C TYR A 13 4.43 0.77 -2.38
N CYS A 14 5.15 -0.34 -2.42
CA CYS A 14 4.98 -1.38 -3.42
C CYS A 14 4.29 -2.59 -2.83
N CYS A 15 3.25 -3.08 -3.50
CA CYS A 15 2.60 -4.33 -3.17
C CYS A 15 3.60 -5.47 -3.35
N THR A 16 3.80 -6.28 -2.32
CA THR A 16 4.78 -7.39 -2.32
C THR A 16 4.37 -8.55 -3.26
N ASN A 17 3.13 -8.55 -3.76
CA ASN A 17 2.59 -9.64 -4.59
C ASN A 17 2.61 -9.36 -6.09
N CYS A 18 2.27 -8.14 -6.50
CA CYS A 18 2.17 -7.75 -7.91
C CYS A 18 2.97 -6.48 -8.25
N ASN A 19 3.80 -5.99 -7.32
CA ASN A 19 4.66 -4.82 -7.50
C ASN A 19 3.91 -3.51 -7.81
N TRP A 20 2.60 -3.45 -7.50
CA TRP A 20 1.78 -2.26 -7.66
C TRP A 20 2.26 -1.15 -6.74
N LYS A 21 2.47 0.05 -7.28
CA LYS A 21 2.99 1.20 -6.55
C LYS A 21 1.84 2.11 -6.11
N VAL A 22 1.86 2.47 -4.84
CA VAL A 22 0.97 3.46 -4.23
C VAL A 22 1.87 4.56 -3.67
N THR A 23 1.61 5.80 -4.07
CA THR A 23 2.27 6.96 -3.49
C THR A 23 1.31 7.60 -2.51
N LEU A 24 1.74 7.73 -1.25
CA LEU A 24 1.03 8.50 -0.24
C LEU A 24 1.65 9.89 -0.21
N ASP A 25 0.86 10.91 -0.57
CA ASP A 25 1.30 12.31 -0.58
C ASP A 25 0.92 13.04 0.71
N ASP A 26 -0.01 12.50 1.49
CA ASP A 26 -0.31 12.94 2.84
C ASP A 26 0.12 11.94 3.93
N ASP A 27 0.31 12.42 5.16
CA ASP A 27 0.59 11.56 6.31
C ASP A 27 -0.70 10.91 6.86
N ASP A 28 -1.86 11.46 6.52
CA ASP A 28 -3.17 10.87 6.83
C ASP A 28 -3.63 9.85 5.79
N ASP A 29 -2.93 9.74 4.66
CA ASP A 29 -3.27 8.79 3.60
C ASP A 29 -3.16 7.35 4.09
N ARG A 30 -4.17 6.56 3.74
CA ARG A 30 -4.27 5.15 4.11
C ARG A 30 -3.90 4.28 2.92
N LEU A 31 -3.17 3.22 3.18
CA LEU A 31 -2.85 2.24 2.15
C LEU A 31 -4.14 1.59 1.59
N PRO A 32 -4.45 1.78 0.30
CA PRO A 32 -5.62 1.20 -0.32
C PRO A 32 -5.43 -0.30 -0.58
N PRO A 33 -6.51 -1.08 -0.73
CA PRO A 33 -6.41 -2.47 -1.20
C PRO A 33 -5.79 -2.54 -2.60
N CYS A 34 -5.06 -3.63 -2.89
CA CYS A 34 -4.39 -3.76 -4.17
C CYS A 34 -5.36 -3.82 -5.36
N GLY A 35 -5.38 -2.78 -6.20
CA GLY A 35 -6.23 -2.72 -7.39
C GLY A 35 -5.86 -3.73 -8.48
N SER A 36 -4.62 -4.22 -8.50
CA SER A 36 -4.16 -5.21 -9.48
C SER A 36 -4.28 -6.66 -9.01
N CYS A 37 -4.16 -6.90 -7.69
CA CYS A 37 -4.11 -8.25 -7.14
C CYS A 37 -5.52 -8.77 -6.75
N GLY A 38 -6.56 -7.92 -6.69
CA GLY A 38 -7.96 -8.31 -6.45
C GLY A 38 -8.28 -8.88 -5.05
N LYS A 39 -7.27 -9.12 -4.20
CA LYS A 39 -7.42 -9.65 -2.83
C LYS A 39 -7.49 -8.50 -1.83
N GLY A 40 -8.70 -7.96 -1.68
CA GLY A 40 -8.99 -6.70 -1.01
C GLY A 40 -8.71 -6.60 0.50
N GLN A 41 -8.02 -7.56 1.14
CA GLN A 41 -7.65 -7.45 2.57
C GLN A 41 -6.26 -7.98 2.95
N ASP A 42 -5.72 -8.99 2.27
CA ASP A 42 -4.36 -9.51 2.54
C ASP A 42 -3.24 -8.81 1.76
N THR A 43 -3.51 -7.61 1.23
CA THR A 43 -2.48 -6.85 0.53
C THR A 43 -1.44 -6.36 1.53
N LYS A 44 -0.19 -6.76 1.30
CA LYS A 44 0.99 -6.26 2.01
C LYS A 44 1.77 -5.33 1.10
N TYR A 45 2.21 -4.23 1.69
CA TYR A 45 3.06 -3.23 1.08
C TYR A 45 4.44 -3.23 1.73
N GLU A 46 5.47 -2.94 0.95
CA GLU A 46 6.80 -2.59 1.42
C GLU A 46 7.17 -1.21 0.91
N LYS A 47 8.06 -0.51 1.63
CA LYS A 47 8.53 0.79 1.19
C LYS A 47 9.47 0.58 0.00
N CYS A 48 9.08 1.15 -1.13
CA CYS A 48 9.97 1.46 -2.23
C CYS A 48 10.56 2.86 -2.00
#